data_AF-A0A7V0IY85-F1
#
_entry.id   AF-A0A7V0IY85-F1
#
_cell.length_a   1.000
_cell.length_b   1.000
_cell.length_c   1.000
_cell.angle_alpha   90.00
_cell.angle_beta   90.00
_cell.angle_gamma   90.00
#
_symmetry.space_group_name_H-M   'P 1'
#
loop_
_entity.id
_entity.type
_entity.pdbx_description
1 polymer ?
#
loop_
_entity_poly.entity_id
_entity_poly.type
_entity_poly.pdbx_seq_one_letter_code
_entity_poly.pdbx_strand_id
1 'polypeptide(L)'
;MKVIDLIPEKEIREAVLSDYERRLVLYKLTDERLKKKYGISFKEFEDKNIVKGKDYSWEVEQDAMNWEHAVEGIKYLEEKIKKLREMSSES
;
A
#
# COMPACT_ATOMS: atom_id res chain seq x y z
N MET A 1 -29.76 -5.00 -12.87
CA MET A 1 -28.93 -6.16 -12.51
C MET A 1 -27.53 -5.64 -12.21
N LYS A 2 -27.06 -5.79 -10.97
CA LYS A 2 -25.72 -5.42 -10.53
C LYS A 2 -24.81 -6.64 -10.63
N VAL A 3 -23.50 -6.44 -10.79
CA VAL A 3 -22.52 -7.53 -10.80
C VAL A 3 -22.57 -8.38 -9.52
N ILE A 4 -22.86 -7.75 -8.38
CA ILE A 4 -23.04 -8.42 -7.09
C ILE A 4 -24.26 -9.37 -7.06
N ASP A 5 -25.21 -9.20 -7.97
CA ASP A 5 -26.38 -10.08 -8.09
C ASP A 5 -26.05 -11.36 -8.89
N LEU A 6 -24.89 -11.40 -9.55
CA LEU A 6 -24.46 -12.47 -10.47
C LEU A 6 -23.34 -13.35 -9.93
N ILE A 7 -22.55 -12.84 -8.99
CA ILE A 7 -21.36 -13.53 -8.45
C ILE A 7 -21.60 -13.82 -6.96
N PRO A 8 -21.37 -15.05 -6.48
CA PRO A 8 -21.47 -15.36 -5.06
C PRO A 8 -20.56 -14.45 -4.22
N GLU A 9 -21.06 -13.98 -3.07
CA GLU A 9 -20.30 -13.11 -2.17
C GLU A 9 -18.93 -13.70 -1.78
N LYS A 10 -18.87 -15.02 -1.59
CA LYS A 10 -17.62 -15.74 -1.33
C LYS A 10 -16.60 -15.56 -2.44
N GLU A 11 -17.00 -15.70 -3.70
CA GLU A 11 -16.11 -15.55 -4.86
C GLU A 11 -15.64 -14.09 -5.00
N ILE A 12 -16.54 -13.12 -4.79
CA ILE A 12 -16.19 -11.70 -4.76
C ILE A 12 -15.14 -11.43 -3.68
N ARG A 13 -15.36 -11.96 -2.47
CA ARG A 13 -14.44 -11.79 -1.34
C ARG A 13 -13.07 -12.38 -1.62
N GLU A 14 -13.00 -13.61 -2.14
CA GLU A 14 -11.73 -14.28 -2.48
C GLU A 14 -10.97 -13.54 -3.59
N ALA A 15 -11.68 -13.03 -4.60
CA ALA A 15 -11.08 -12.23 -5.67
C ALA A 15 -10.53 -10.89 -5.15
N VAL A 16 -11.30 -10.18 -4.31
CA VAL A 16 -10.87 -8.91 -3.70
C VAL A 16 -9.67 -9.13 -2.76
N LEU A 17 -9.71 -10.19 -1.94
CA LEU A 17 -8.60 -10.54 -1.05
C LEU A 17 -7.32 -10.80 -1.85
N SER A 18 -7.40 -11.57 -2.93
CA SER A 18 -6.28 -11.86 -3.82
C SER A 18 -5.71 -10.59 -4.47
N ASP A 19 -6.55 -9.67 -4.93
CA ASP A 19 -6.07 -8.38 -5.48
C ASP A 19 -5.40 -7.51 -4.41
N TYR A 20 -5.97 -7.44 -3.19
CA TYR A 20 -5.39 -6.67 -2.09
C TYR A 20 -4.04 -7.22 -1.66
N GLU A 21 -3.90 -8.54 -1.55
CA GLU A 21 -2.62 -9.18 -1.24
C GLU A 21 -1.57 -8.88 -2.32
N ARG A 22 -1.93 -8.99 -3.60
CA ARG A 22 -1.05 -8.63 -4.72
C ARG A 22 -0.59 -7.18 -4.63
N ARG A 23 -1.50 -6.24 -4.41
CA ARG A 23 -1.18 -4.81 -4.29
C ARG A 23 -0.34 -4.51 -3.06
N LEU A 24 -0.61 -5.19 -1.93
CA LEU A 24 0.19 -5.06 -0.71
C LEU A 24 1.64 -5.45 -0.95
N VAL A 25 1.90 -6.53 -1.71
CA VAL A 25 3.26 -6.92 -2.10
C VAL A 25 3.93 -5.81 -2.91
N LEU A 26 3.23 -5.21 -3.89
CA LEU A 26 3.78 -4.13 -4.72
C LEU A 26 4.14 -2.88 -3.92
N TYR A 27 3.29 -2.48 -2.96
CA TYR A 27 3.59 -1.36 -2.07
C TYR A 27 4.78 -1.67 -1.15
N LYS A 28 4.84 -2.89 -0.57
CA LYS A 28 6.00 -3.32 0.23
C LYS A 28 7.30 -3.32 -0.58
N LEU A 29 7.27 -3.74 -1.83
CA LEU A 29 8.44 -3.65 -2.73
C LEU A 29 8.86 -2.20 -2.97
N THR A 30 7.90 -1.27 -3.12
CA THR A 30 8.19 0.16 -3.29
C THR A 30 8.83 0.75 -2.03
N ASP A 31 8.27 0.47 -0.86
CA ASP A 31 8.81 0.88 0.44
C ASP A 31 10.23 0.36 0.65
N GLU A 32 10.46 -0.94 0.42
CA GLU A 32 11.79 -1.55 0.57
C GLU A 32 12.82 -1.02 -0.45
N ARG A 33 12.40 -0.74 -1.69
CA ARG A 33 13.27 -0.12 -2.69
C ARG A 33 13.73 1.26 -2.24
N LEU A 34 12.82 2.07 -1.71
CA LEU A 34 13.11 3.44 -1.31
C LEU A 34 13.87 3.49 0.03
N LYS A 35 13.57 2.60 0.98
CA LYS A 35 14.41 2.39 2.17
C LYS A 35 15.85 2.08 1.79
N LYS A 36 16.07 1.22 0.80
CA LYS A 36 17.41 0.90 0.29
C LYS A 36 18.07 2.09 -0.40
N LYS A 37 17.31 2.88 -1.18
CA LYS A 37 17.82 4.07 -1.87
C LYS A 37 18.30 5.15 -0.90
N TYR A 38 17.54 5.42 0.16
CA TYR A 38 17.81 6.52 1.09
C TYR A 38 18.49 6.08 2.39
N GLY A 39 18.55 4.78 2.67
CA GLY A 39 19.17 4.20 3.87
C GLY A 39 18.41 4.45 5.18
N ILE A 40 17.15 4.88 5.09
CA ILE A 40 16.30 5.30 6.21
C ILE A 40 14.84 4.88 5.95
N SER A 41 14.00 4.94 6.98
CA SER A 41 12.55 4.77 6.82
C SER A 41 11.88 6.00 6.19
N PHE A 42 10.67 5.83 5.65
CA PHE A 42 9.89 6.96 5.11
C PHE A 42 9.66 8.05 6.17
N LYS A 43 9.31 7.67 7.40
CA LYS A 43 9.12 8.63 8.49
C LYS A 43 10.37 9.45 8.76
N GLU A 44 11.54 8.81 8.81
CA GLU A 44 12.81 9.54 8.97
C GLU A 44 13.15 10.41 7.76
N PHE A 45 12.76 9.99 6.56
CA PHE A 45 12.92 10.76 5.34
C PHE A 45 12.09 12.06 5.39
N GLU A 46 10.85 11.98 5.86
CA GLU A 46 9.99 13.15 6.10
C GLU A 46 10.52 14.04 7.22
N ASP A 47 10.85 13.45 8.38
CA ASP A 47 11.35 14.18 9.56
C ASP A 47 12.64 14.96 9.25
N LYS A 48 13.52 14.40 8.39
CA LYS A 48 14.76 15.05 7.94
C LYS A 48 14.57 16.02 6.78
N ASN A 49 13.36 16.13 6.23
CA ASN A 49 13.02 16.99 5.10
C ASN A 49 13.98 16.82 3.90
N ILE A 50 14.23 15.55 3.52
CA ILE A 50 15.24 15.19 2.51
C ILE A 50 14.96 15.87 1.16
N VAL A 51 13.70 16.07 0.79
CA VAL A 51 13.30 16.80 -0.43
C VAL A 51 13.92 18.20 -0.45
N LYS A 52 13.74 18.96 0.63
CA LYS A 52 14.34 20.30 0.78
C LYS A 52 15.86 20.24 0.82
N GLY A 53 16.42 19.26 1.52
CA GLY A 53 17.88 19.03 1.57
C GLY A 53 18.51 18.69 0.22
N LYS A 54 17.70 18.30 -0.77
CA LYS A 54 18.08 18.02 -2.16
C LYS A 54 17.54 19.07 -3.14
N ASP A 55 17.25 20.26 -2.62
CA ASP A 55 16.82 21.44 -3.39
C ASP A 55 15.60 21.16 -4.29
N TYR A 56 14.66 20.36 -3.78
CA TYR A 56 13.42 20.02 -4.47
C TYR A 56 13.66 19.39 -5.85
N SER A 57 14.72 18.59 -5.99
CA SER A 57 14.96 17.87 -7.22
C SER A 57 13.74 16.99 -7.55
N TRP A 58 13.28 17.07 -8.80
CA TRP A 58 12.10 16.35 -9.27
C TRP A 58 12.14 14.84 -8.96
N GLU A 59 13.32 14.22 -9.04
CA GLU A 59 13.50 12.80 -8.71
C GLU A 59 13.15 12.49 -7.25
N VAL A 60 13.60 13.33 -6.31
CA VAL A 60 13.39 13.14 -4.88
C VAL A 60 11.95 13.47 -4.48
N GLU A 61 11.32 14.44 -5.14
CA GLU A 61 9.89 14.71 -4.98
C GLU A 61 9.03 13.54 -5.47
N GLN A 62 9.33 13.01 -6.65
CA GLN A 62 8.63 11.85 -7.19
C GLN A 62 8.81 10.62 -6.29
N ASP A 63 10.01 10.40 -5.76
CA ASP A 63 10.24 9.34 -4.78
C ASP A 63 9.43 9.55 -3.51
N ALA A 64 9.38 10.77 -2.97
CA ALA A 64 8.61 11.09 -1.76
C ALA A 64 7.12 10.79 -1.96
N MET A 65 6.53 11.26 -3.06
CA MET A 65 5.11 11.00 -3.39
C MET A 65 4.82 9.50 -3.56
N ASN A 66 5.70 8.78 -4.27
CA ASN A 66 5.55 7.34 -4.45
C ASN A 66 5.69 6.57 -3.13
N TRP A 67 6.59 7.01 -2.25
CA TRP A 67 6.81 6.39 -0.96
C TRP A 67 5.63 6.60 -0.02
N GLU A 68 5.13 7.83 0.07
CA GLU A 68 3.94 8.18 0.85
C GLU A 68 2.75 7.33 0.41
N HIS A 69 2.50 7.27 -0.90
CA HIS A 69 1.42 6.47 -1.45
C HIS A 69 1.57 4.97 -1.11
N ALA A 70 2.80 4.45 -1.13
CA ALA A 70 3.07 3.06 -0.77
C ALA A 70 2.84 2.80 0.73
N VAL A 71 3.32 3.67 1.63
CA VAL A 71 3.18 3.50 3.08
C VAL A 71 1.72 3.60 3.50
N GLU A 72 0.97 4.57 2.99
CA GLU A 72 -0.46 4.69 3.26
C GLU A 72 -1.26 3.53 2.62
N GLY A 73 -0.87 3.11 1.42
CA GLY A 73 -1.44 1.93 0.74
C GLY A 73 -1.24 0.64 1.54
N ILE A 74 -0.07 0.44 2.17
CA ILE A 74 0.20 -0.69 3.06
C ILE A 74 -0.76 -0.68 4.25
N LYS A 75 -0.83 0.43 4.99
CA LYS A 75 -1.71 0.55 6.17
C LYS A 75 -3.16 0.26 5.82
N TYR A 76 -3.65 0.86 4.74
CA TYR A 76 -5.03 0.68 4.28
C TYR A 76 -5.32 -0.77 3.89
N LEU A 77 -4.45 -1.40 3.09
CA LEU A 77 -4.69 -2.77 2.62
C LEU A 77 -4.56 -3.79 3.75
N GLU A 78 -3.62 -3.63 4.68
CA GLU A 78 -3.50 -4.51 5.84
C GLU A 78 -4.78 -4.48 6.71
N GLU A 79 -5.37 -3.30 6.92
CA GLU A 79 -6.65 -3.17 7.62
C GLU A 79 -7.80 -3.86 6.87
N LYS A 80 -7.89 -3.65 5.55
CA LYS A 80 -8.96 -4.24 4.72
C LYS A 80 -8.84 -5.76 4.64
N ILE A 81 -7.64 -6.29 4.46
CA ILE A 81 -7.36 -7.72 4.44
C ILE A 81 -7.75 -8.35 5.77
N LYS A 82 -7.36 -7.73 6.90
CA LYS A 82 -7.73 -8.20 8.24
C LYS A 82 -9.25 -8.33 8.38
N LYS A 83 -9.99 -7.26 8.05
CA LYS A 83 -11.46 -7.25 8.11
C LYS A 83 -12.11 -8.32 7.24
N LEU A 84 -11.63 -8.50 6.00
CA LEU A 84 -12.17 -9.51 5.08
C LEU A 84 -11.92 -10.95 5.58
N ARG A 85 -10.78 -11.20 6.24
CA ARG A 85 -10.47 -12.51 6.83
C ARG A 85 -11.29 -12.78 8.09
N GLU A 86 -11.50 -11.79 8.94
CA GLU A 86 -12.36 -11.92 10.13
C GLU A 86 -13.81 -12.26 9.75
N MET A 87 -14.36 -11.60 8.72
CA MET A 87 -15.68 -11.93 8.16
C MET A 87 -15.80 -13.37 7.62
N SER A 88 -14.69 -14.03 7.29
CA SER A 88 -14.69 -15.42 6.82
C SER A 88 -14.66 -16.45 7.95
N SER A 89 -14.36 -16.03 9.18
CA SER A 89 -14.23 -16.90 10.35
C SER A 89 -15.54 -17.04 11.14
N GLU A 90 -16.53 -16.21 10.81
CA GLU A 90 -17.85 -16.13 11.47
C GLU A 90 -18.98 -16.80 10.65
N SER A 91 -18.64 -17.53 9.58
CA SER A 91 -19.56 -18.27 8.69
C SER A 91 -19.27 -19.76 8.70
#